data_AF-A0A4R6G9U1-F1
#
_entry.id   AF-A0A4R6G9U1-F1
#
_cell.length_a   1.000
_cell.length_b   1.000
_cell.length_c   1.000
_cell.angle_alpha   90.00
_cell.angle_beta   90.00
_cell.angle_gamma   90.00
#
_symmetry.space_group_name_H-M   'P 1'
#
loop_
_entity.id
_entity.type
_entity.pdbx_description
1 polymer ?
#
loop_
_entity_poly.entity_id
_entity_poly.type
_entity_poly.pdbx_seq_one_letter_code
_entity_poly.pdbx_strand_id
1 'polypeptide(L)'
;MKFAMGADTLTVLTKATSGSSDDLSVLVRQLFEAAEPLEGRFQGAGRAAFDRFKGRTDAISAELKAALDGVLAGIGGMNRSFLEGESAMVDQTQSLEAGSSFDAARFGSGR
;
A
#
# COMPACT_ATOMS: atom_id res chain seq x y z
N MET A 1 3.41 20.44 5.72
CA MET A 1 3.61 19.57 6.91
C MET A 1 2.60 18.42 7.01
N LYS A 2 1.28 18.65 6.87
CA LYS A 2 0.27 17.56 6.98
C LYS A 2 0.36 16.49 5.87
N PHE A 3 0.84 16.87 4.69
CA PHE A 3 0.93 15.99 3.51
C PHE A 3 2.14 15.06 3.50
N ALA A 4 3.33 15.55 3.90
CA ALA A 4 4.52 14.73 4.07
C ALA A 4 4.32 13.64 5.15
N MET A 5 3.63 13.99 6.24
CA MET A 5 3.27 13.05 7.31
C MET A 5 2.33 11.93 6.83
N GLY A 6 1.50 12.16 5.81
CA GLY A 6 0.66 11.15 5.17
C GLY A 6 1.46 10.16 4.33
N ALA A 7 2.43 10.66 3.55
CA ALA A 7 3.32 9.79 2.76
C ALA A 7 4.21 8.89 3.65
N ASP A 8 4.70 9.43 4.77
CA ASP A 8 5.51 8.68 5.73
C ASP A 8 4.68 7.59 6.43
N THR A 9 3.46 7.90 6.86
CA THR A 9 2.58 6.92 7.52
C THR A 9 2.19 5.78 6.58
N LEU A 10 1.88 6.07 5.31
CA LEU A 10 1.60 5.05 4.31
C LEU A 10 2.81 4.16 4.01
N THR A 11 4.02 4.73 4.02
CA THR A 11 5.28 3.98 3.85
C THR A 11 5.54 3.04 5.03
N VAL A 12 5.27 3.49 6.25
CA VAL A 12 5.39 2.65 7.46
C VAL A 12 4.38 1.51 7.45
N LEU A 13 3.11 1.80 7.12
CA LEU A 13 2.07 0.77 7.02
C LEU A 13 2.40 -0.26 5.94
N THR A 14 2.91 0.19 4.80
CA THR A 14 3.41 -0.67 3.72
C THR A 14 4.47 -1.65 4.21
N LYS A 15 5.52 -1.14 4.88
CA LYS A 15 6.61 -1.98 5.40
C LYS A 15 6.16 -2.96 6.47
N ALA A 16 5.32 -2.51 7.41
CA ALA A 16 4.79 -3.39 8.46
C ALA A 16 3.97 -4.54 7.84
N THR A 17 3.19 -4.21 6.82
CA THR A 17 2.30 -5.15 6.15
C THR A 17 3.03 -6.17 5.28
N SER A 18 4.10 -5.75 4.58
CA SER A 18 4.96 -6.67 3.83
C SER A 18 5.68 -7.64 4.78
N GLY A 19 6.23 -7.13 5.88
CA GLY A 19 6.89 -7.96 6.90
C GLY A 19 5.96 -8.99 7.52
N SER A 20 4.73 -8.59 7.88
CA SER A 20 3.73 -9.54 8.39
C SER A 20 3.29 -10.60 7.37
N SER A 21 3.30 -10.30 6.06
CA SER A 21 3.05 -11.31 5.03
C SER A 21 4.18 -12.32 4.91
N ASP A 22 5.43 -11.85 4.95
CA ASP A 22 6.59 -12.74 4.92
C ASP A 22 6.58 -13.67 6.13
N ASP A 23 6.30 -13.13 7.33
CA ASP A 23 6.20 -13.91 8.57
C ASP A 23 5.07 -14.95 8.49
N LEU A 24 3.91 -14.59 7.95
CA LEU A 24 2.81 -15.54 7.76
C LEU A 24 3.23 -16.69 6.82
N SER A 25 3.90 -16.37 5.70
CA SER A 25 4.37 -17.38 4.75
C SER A 25 5.38 -18.35 5.38
N VAL A 26 6.26 -17.84 6.24
CA VAL A 26 7.23 -18.63 7.00
C VAL A 26 6.52 -19.55 7.99
N LEU A 27 5.53 -19.03 8.74
CA LEU A 27 4.74 -19.83 9.68
C LEU A 27 3.95 -20.93 8.97
N VAL A 28 3.40 -20.68 7.78
CA VAL A 28 2.71 -21.70 6.97
C VAL A 28 3.68 -22.80 6.52
N ARG A 29 4.89 -22.44 6.09
CA ARG A 29 5.96 -23.39 5.75
C ARG A 29 6.38 -24.23 6.95
N GLN A 30 6.63 -23.58 8.09
CA GLN A 30 7.00 -24.28 9.33
C GLN A 30 5.88 -25.23 9.79
N LEU A 31 4.62 -24.83 9.64
CA LEU A 31 3.48 -25.69 9.94
C LEU A 31 3.39 -26.90 9.00
N PHE A 32 3.75 -26.72 7.72
CA PHE A 32 3.85 -27.82 6.76
C PHE A 32 4.98 -28.79 7.13
N GLU A 33 6.18 -28.29 7.42
CA GLU A 33 7.33 -29.10 7.85
C GLU A 33 7.05 -29.83 9.17
N ALA A 34 6.40 -29.17 10.14
CA ALA A 34 6.00 -29.78 11.39
C ALA A 34 4.94 -30.89 11.21
N ALA A 35 4.19 -30.87 10.12
CA ALA A 35 3.16 -31.85 9.80
C ALA A 35 3.63 -33.00 8.90
N GLU A 36 4.78 -32.89 8.24
CA GLU A 36 5.45 -33.98 7.50
C GLU A 36 5.57 -35.29 8.31
N PRO A 37 6.06 -35.28 9.57
CA PRO A 37 6.14 -36.50 10.39
C PRO A 37 4.76 -37.01 10.85
N LEU A 38 3.71 -36.20 10.73
CA LEU A 38 2.33 -36.61 11.03
C LEU A 38 1.64 -37.28 9.84
N GLU A 39 2.11 -37.06 8.61
CA GLU A 39 1.59 -37.70 7.38
C GLU A 39 1.72 -39.23 7.44
N GLY A 40 2.81 -39.74 8.05
CA GLY A 40 3.00 -41.17 8.29
C GLY A 40 2.08 -41.75 9.39
N ARG A 41 1.43 -40.90 10.19
CA ARG A 41 0.52 -41.30 11.28
C ARG A 41 -0.96 -41.11 10.97
N PHE A 42 -1.30 -40.23 10.03
CA PHE A 42 -2.68 -39.99 9.60
C PHE A 42 -3.03 -40.79 8.35
N GLN A 43 -3.61 -41.99 8.51
CA GLN A 43 -4.20 -42.75 7.40
C GLN A 43 -5.65 -42.29 7.14
N GLY A 44 -6.07 -42.21 5.87
CA GLY A 44 -7.46 -41.92 5.47
C GLY A 44 -7.91 -40.48 5.73
N ALA A 45 -8.98 -40.29 6.51
CA ALA A 45 -9.65 -39.01 6.72
C ALA A 45 -8.76 -37.91 7.33
N GLY A 46 -7.72 -38.28 8.09
CA GLY A 46 -6.76 -37.33 8.67
C GLY A 46 -5.89 -36.64 7.63
N ARG A 47 -5.42 -37.37 6.60
CA ARG A 47 -4.65 -36.80 5.49
C ARG A 47 -5.52 -35.88 4.62
N ALA A 48 -6.74 -36.31 4.33
CA ALA A 48 -7.70 -35.48 3.60
C ALA A 48 -8.05 -34.16 4.33
N ALA A 49 -8.18 -34.20 5.67
CA ALA A 49 -8.40 -32.99 6.46
C ALA A 49 -7.18 -32.06 6.45
N PHE A 50 -5.97 -32.63 6.52
CA PHE A 50 -4.73 -31.88 6.46
C PHE A 50 -4.50 -31.22 5.09
N ASP A 51 -4.71 -31.96 3.99
CA ASP A 51 -4.62 -31.42 2.63
C ASP A 51 -5.61 -30.25 2.41
N ARG A 52 -6.82 -30.39 2.98
CA ARG A 52 -7.86 -29.35 2.91
C ARG A 52 -7.49 -28.12 3.75
N PHE A 53 -6.87 -28.32 4.90
CA PHE A 53 -6.34 -27.25 5.73
C PHE A 53 -5.22 -26.50 5.00
N LYS A 54 -4.25 -27.23 4.42
CA LYS A 54 -3.18 -26.65 3.60
C LYS A 54 -3.73 -25.83 2.45
N GLY A 55 -4.64 -26.40 1.65
CA GLY A 55 -5.23 -25.70 0.51
C GLY A 55 -6.00 -24.43 0.91
N ARG A 56 -6.68 -24.43 2.07
CA ARG A 56 -7.32 -23.22 2.62
C ARG A 56 -6.30 -22.17 3.05
N THR A 57 -5.24 -22.59 3.71
CA THR A 57 -4.18 -21.70 4.18
C THR A 57 -3.43 -21.05 3.02
N ASP A 58 -3.12 -21.82 1.97
CA ASP A 58 -2.51 -21.30 0.74
C ASP A 58 -3.44 -20.29 0.05
N ALA A 59 -4.74 -20.61 -0.03
CA ALA A 59 -5.74 -19.71 -0.62
C ALA A 59 -5.87 -18.39 0.16
N ILE A 60 -5.98 -18.45 1.50
CA ILE A 60 -6.04 -17.26 2.36
C ILE A 60 -4.77 -16.43 2.23
N SER A 61 -3.60 -17.07 2.15
CA SER A 61 -2.33 -16.36 1.98
C SER A 61 -2.25 -15.65 0.63
N ALA A 62 -2.71 -16.31 -0.44
CA ALA A 62 -2.77 -15.70 -1.76
C ALA A 62 -3.77 -14.53 -1.82
N GLU A 63 -4.94 -14.68 -1.21
CA GLU A 63 -5.95 -13.62 -1.13
C GLU A 63 -5.47 -12.43 -0.30
N LEU A 64 -4.82 -12.69 0.83
CA LEU A 64 -4.19 -11.66 1.64
C LEU A 64 -3.14 -10.92 0.81
N LYS A 65 -2.22 -11.64 0.15
CA LYS A 65 -1.22 -11.03 -0.72
C LYS A 65 -1.86 -10.16 -1.81
N ALA A 66 -2.91 -10.64 -2.46
CA ALA A 66 -3.62 -9.88 -3.49
C ALA A 66 -4.27 -8.60 -2.94
N ALA A 67 -4.90 -8.67 -1.76
CA ALA A 67 -5.44 -7.51 -1.08
C ALA A 67 -4.34 -6.49 -0.74
N LEU A 68 -3.17 -6.96 -0.30
CA LEU A 68 -2.03 -6.10 0.02
C LEU A 68 -1.42 -5.45 -1.22
N ASP A 69 -1.27 -6.20 -2.30
CA ASP A 69 -0.83 -5.67 -3.60
C ASP A 69 -1.82 -4.59 -4.09
N GLY A 70 -3.13 -4.79 -3.85
CA GLY A 70 -4.17 -3.80 -4.11
C GLY A 70 -4.04 -2.52 -3.26
N VAL A 71 -3.78 -2.66 -1.96
CA VAL A 71 -3.53 -1.53 -1.05
C VAL A 71 -2.27 -0.76 -1.49
N LEU A 72 -1.19 -1.46 -1.81
CA LEU A 72 0.06 -0.87 -2.32
C LEU A 72 -0.16 -0.09 -3.61
N ALA A 73 -0.90 -0.65 -4.56
CA ALA A 73 -1.26 0.02 -5.79
C ALA A 73 -2.12 1.27 -5.52
N GLY A 74 -3.08 1.19 -4.60
CA GLY A 74 -3.91 2.31 -4.16
C GLY A 74 -3.08 3.43 -3.52
N ILE A 75 -2.12 3.09 -2.65
CA ILE A 75 -1.18 4.03 -2.04
C ILE A 75 -0.32 4.71 -3.09
N GLY A 76 0.23 3.96 -4.04
CA GLY A 76 0.99 4.50 -5.16
C GLY A 76 0.16 5.45 -6.01
N GLY A 77 -1.09 5.10 -6.29
CA GLY A 77 -2.05 5.94 -7.01
C GLY A 77 -2.41 7.22 -6.26
N MET A 78 -2.63 7.15 -4.95
CA MET A 78 -2.86 8.32 -4.10
C MET A 78 -1.65 9.25 -4.08
N ASN A 79 -0.43 8.70 -3.94
CA ASN A 79 0.80 9.50 -3.95
C ASN A 79 0.99 10.21 -5.30
N ARG A 80 0.74 9.52 -6.41
CA ARG A 80 0.78 10.13 -7.75
C ARG A 80 -0.25 11.25 -7.90
N SER A 81 -1.50 10.98 -7.54
CA SER A 81 -2.59 11.97 -7.61
C SER A 81 -2.28 13.19 -6.75
N PHE A 82 -1.63 12.99 -5.60
CA PHE A 82 -1.19 14.05 -4.72
C PHE A 82 -0.12 14.94 -5.38
N LEU A 83 0.94 14.35 -5.93
CA LEU A 83 2.02 15.08 -6.60
C LEU A 83 1.53 15.83 -7.85
N GLU A 84 0.68 15.18 -8.65
CA GLU A 84 0.07 15.79 -9.84
C GLU A 84 -0.85 16.96 -9.47
N GLY A 85 -1.65 16.80 -8.41
CA GLY A 85 -2.51 17.87 -7.89
C GLY A 85 -1.73 19.07 -7.38
N GLU A 86 -0.61 18.85 -6.67
CA GLU A 86 0.29 19.92 -6.23
C GLU A 86 0.89 20.69 -7.42
N SER A 87 1.41 19.99 -8.42
CA SER A 87 1.94 20.62 -9.64
C SER A 87 0.87 21.45 -10.35
N ALA A 88 -0.33 20.90 -10.52
CA ALA A 88 -1.43 21.61 -11.19
C ALA A 88 -1.85 22.86 -10.42
N MET A 89 -1.87 22.82 -9.08
CA MET A 89 -2.14 24.00 -8.26
C MET A 89 -1.06 25.07 -8.38
N VAL A 90 0.22 24.68 -8.43
CA VAL A 90 1.34 25.60 -8.63
C VAL A 90 1.22 26.27 -10.00
N ASP A 91 1.02 25.49 -11.07
CA ASP A 91 0.90 25.99 -12.44
C ASP A 91 -0.29 26.95 -12.57
N GLN A 92 -1.43 26.59 -11.96
CA GLN A 92 -2.62 27.45 -11.95
C GLN A 92 -2.38 28.74 -11.18
N THR A 93 -1.69 28.67 -10.04
CA THR A 93 -1.35 29.87 -9.24
C THR A 93 -0.40 30.78 -10.01
N GLN A 94 0.66 30.24 -10.61
CA GLN A 94 1.59 30.99 -11.44
C GLN A 94 0.90 31.63 -12.65
N SER A 95 -0.04 30.93 -13.29
CA SER A 95 -0.83 31.48 -14.40
C SER A 95 -1.72 32.64 -13.95
N LEU A 96 -2.39 32.51 -12.80
CA LEU A 96 -3.21 33.57 -12.22
C LEU A 96 -2.38 34.77 -11.75
N GLU A 97 -1.19 34.54 -11.18
CA GLU A 97 -0.24 35.58 -10.81
C GLU A 97 0.30 36.31 -12.04
N ALA A 98 0.68 35.60 -13.10
CA ALA A 98 1.14 36.19 -14.36
C ALA A 98 0.03 36.99 -15.07
N GLY A 99 -1.22 36.55 -14.96
CA GLY A 99 -2.39 37.29 -15.46
C GLY A 99 -2.81 38.48 -14.58
N SER A 100 -2.30 38.57 -13.35
CA SER A 100 -2.59 39.67 -12.44
C SER A 100 -1.71 40.88 -12.78
N SER A 101 -2.32 41.91 -13.36
CA SER A 101 -1.65 43.18 -13.65
C SER A 101 -1.36 43.97 -12.37
N PHE A 102 -0.11 43.92 -11.89
CA PHE A 102 0.38 44.78 -10.79
C PHE A 102 0.56 46.25 -11.20
N ASP A 103 0.37 46.59 -12.49
CA ASP A 103 0.58 47.94 -13.01
C ASP A 103 -0.42 48.95 -12.43
N ALA A 104 -1.65 48.51 -12.12
CA ALA A 104 -2.66 49.32 -11.42
C ALA A 104 -2.34 49.57 -9.93
N ALA A 105 -1.36 48.86 -9.36
CA ALA A 105 -0.93 49.02 -7.96
C ALA A 105 0.31 49.93 -7.82
N ARG A 106 0.79 50.54 -8.91
CA ARG A 106 1.90 51.48 -8.86
C ARG A 106 1.42 52.79 -8.22
N PHE A 107 1.67 52.96 -6.93
CA PHE A 107 1.44 54.22 -6.19
C PHE A 107 2.43 55.32 -6.62
N GLY A 108 2.35 55.75 -7.88
CA GLY A 108 3.28 56.73 -8.42
C GLY A 108 2.91 57.19 -9.81
N SER A 109 1.82 57.94 -9.94
CA SER A 109 1.67 59.06 -10.88
C SER A 109 0.24 59.58 -10.82
N GLY A 110 0.02 60.60 -10.01
CA GLY A 110 -1.30 61.17 -9.78
C GLY A 110 -1.24 62.56 -9.15
N ARG A 111 -0.36 63.41 -9.71
CA ARG A 111 -0.17 64.85 -9.44
C ARG A 111 0.48 65.24 -8.12
#